data_AF-A0A8R7UZ68-F1
#
_entry.id   AF-A0A8R7UZ68-F1
#
_cell.length_a   1.000
_cell.length_b   1.000
_cell.length_c   1.000
_cell.angle_alpha   90.00
_cell.angle_beta   90.00
_cell.angle_gamma   90.00
#
_symmetry.space_group_name_H-M   'P 1'
#
loop_
_entity.id
_entity.type
_entity.pdbx_description
1 polymer ?
#
loop_
_entity_poly.entity_id
_entity_poly.type
_entity_poly.pdbx_seq_one_letter_code
_entity_poly.pdbx_strand_id
1 'polypeptide(L)'
;MEEVKAIVEKSQQFRMNHIKLFETNWDPYDNSEGNDVHDSVQSGINVSKTLRAVMEPLFASHFGESVLDELFKKFAYNVKVHLDTEKTKYSVITLLLTRI
;
A
#
# COMPACT_ATOMS: atom_id res chain seq x y z
N MET A 1 11.88 8.67 -5.10
CA MET A 1 11.62 10.13 -5.08
C MET A 1 12.15 10.84 -6.32
N GLU A 2 13.34 10.48 -6.81
CA GLU A 2 13.95 11.14 -7.99
C GLU A 2 13.06 11.10 -9.23
N GLU A 3 12.38 9.98 -9.52
CA GLU A 3 11.42 9.88 -10.63
C GLU A 3 10.29 10.90 -10.53
N VAL A 4 9.69 11.03 -9.34
CA VAL A 4 8.63 12.00 -9.07
C VAL A 4 9.14 13.43 -9.28
N LYS A 5 10.35 13.74 -8.81
CA LYS A 5 10.95 15.06 -9.00
C LYS A 5 11.18 15.38 -10.47
N ALA A 6 11.77 14.43 -11.20
CA ALA A 6 12.07 14.59 -12.61
C ALA A 6 10.81 14.86 -13.44
N ILE A 7 9.69 14.21 -13.14
CA ILE A 7 8.41 14.43 -13.84
C ILE A 7 7.84 15.83 -13.53
N VAL A 8 7.85 16.25 -12.27
CA VAL A 8 7.34 17.57 -11.87
C VAL A 8 8.17 18.68 -12.51
N GLU A 9 9.50 18.57 -12.50
CA GLU A 9 10.39 19.54 -13.15
C GLU A 9 10.19 19.57 -14.67
N LYS A 10 10.08 18.40 -15.31
CA LYS A 10 9.79 18.27 -16.74
C LYS A 10 8.45 18.90 -17.13
N SER A 11 7.45 18.88 -16.25
CA SER A 11 6.14 19.46 -16.54
C SER A 11 6.20 20.97 -16.77
N GLN A 12 7.15 21.68 -16.14
CA GLN A 12 7.25 23.15 -16.11
C GLN A 12 5.96 23.87 -15.68
N GLN A 13 5.00 23.15 -15.07
CA GLN A 13 3.69 23.68 -14.66
C GLN A 13 3.64 24.02 -13.18
N PHE A 14 4.53 23.41 -12.38
CA PHE A 14 4.46 23.48 -10.93
C PHE A 14 5.85 23.74 -10.34
N ARG A 15 5.87 24.59 -9.32
CA ARG A 15 6.98 24.69 -8.37
C ARG A 15 6.76 23.67 -7.26
N MET A 16 7.77 22.86 -6.98
CA MET A 16 7.75 21.91 -5.88
C MET A 16 8.27 22.58 -4.60
N ASN A 17 7.37 22.82 -3.66
CA ASN A 17 7.70 23.49 -2.40
C ASN A 17 8.19 22.49 -1.33
N HIS A 18 7.61 21.30 -1.33
CA HIS A 18 7.98 20.23 -0.39
C HIS A 18 7.79 18.86 -1.02
N ILE A 19 8.68 17.94 -0.67
CA ILE A 19 8.56 16.51 -0.95
C ILE A 19 9.03 15.75 0.28
N LYS A 20 8.24 14.77 0.72
CA LYS A 20 8.59 13.91 1.85
C LYS A 20 8.24 12.47 1.55
N LEU A 21 9.16 11.57 1.89
CA LEU A 21 8.93 10.14 1.97
C LEU A 21 8.76 9.77 3.44
N PHE A 22 7.72 9.02 3.76
CA PHE A 22 7.56 8.38 5.06
C PHE A 22 6.96 7.00 4.89
N GLU A 23 7.08 6.20 5.95
CA GLU A 23 6.60 4.83 5.97
C GLU A 23 5.34 4.71 6.82
N THR A 24 4.43 3.83 6.43
CA THR A 24 3.21 3.48 7.19
C THR A 24 3.06 1.98 7.24
N ASN A 25 2.54 1.40 8.33
CA ASN A 25 2.35 -0.04 8.41
C ASN A 25 1.35 -0.53 7.35
N TRP A 26 1.51 -1.78 6.87
CA TRP A 26 0.55 -2.34 5.92
C TRP A 26 -0.85 -2.49 6.51
N ASP A 27 -0.93 -2.98 7.74
CA ASP A 27 -2.20 -3.07 8.45
C ASP A 27 -2.62 -1.67 8.93
N PRO A 28 -3.76 -1.13 8.46
CA PRO A 28 -4.22 0.20 8.85
C PRO A 28 -4.56 0.31 10.34
N TYR A 29 -4.73 -0.81 11.04
CA TYR A 29 -5.00 -0.86 12.47
C TYR A 29 -3.75 -1.12 13.32
N ASP A 30 -2.60 -1.39 12.69
CA ASP A 30 -1.32 -1.51 13.39
C ASP A 30 -0.68 -0.13 13.53
N ASN A 31 -0.70 0.42 14.75
CA ASN A 31 -0.05 1.67 15.10
C ASN A 31 1.30 1.48 15.81
N SER A 32 1.81 0.25 15.88
CA SER A 32 3.07 -0.01 16.58
C SER A 32 4.27 0.52 15.78
N GLU A 33 5.20 1.16 16.48
CA GLU A 33 6.42 1.73 15.91
C GLU A 33 7.56 0.70 15.80
N GLY A 34 7.47 -0.39 16.57
CA GLY A 34 8.44 -1.49 16.57
C GLY A 34 8.36 -2.37 15.32
N ASN A 35 9.29 -3.33 15.23
CA ASN A 35 9.39 -4.25 14.09
C ASN A 35 8.59 -5.54 14.28
N ASP A 36 7.85 -5.66 15.38
CA ASP A 36 7.06 -6.85 15.69
C ASP A 36 5.62 -6.70 15.22
N VAL A 37 5.05 -7.80 14.73
CA VAL A 37 3.64 -7.90 14.34
C VAL A 37 2.90 -8.65 15.46
N HIS A 38 1.97 -7.98 16.15
CA HIS A 38 1.29 -8.55 17.31
C HIS A 38 0.32 -9.69 16.93
N ASP A 39 -0.40 -9.55 15.82
CA ASP A 39 -1.31 -10.58 15.29
C ASP A 39 -1.22 -10.63 13.76
N SER A 40 -0.29 -11.43 13.25
CA SER A 40 -0.05 -11.57 11.82
C SER A 40 -1.25 -12.13 11.05
N VAL A 41 -2.11 -12.92 11.71
CA VAL A 41 -3.33 -13.48 11.11
C VAL A 41 -4.34 -12.37 10.87
N GLN A 42 -4.64 -11.60 11.91
CA GLN A 42 -5.58 -10.48 11.80
C GLN A 42 -5.04 -9.40 10.87
N SER A 43 -3.75 -9.09 10.93
CA SER A 43 -3.11 -8.15 10.01
C SER A 43 -3.16 -8.63 8.56
N GLY A 44 -2.93 -9.92 8.29
CA GLY A 44 -3.10 -10.49 6.95
C GLY A 44 -4.53 -10.31 6.40
N ILE A 45 -5.54 -10.48 7.25
CA ILE A 45 -6.95 -10.25 6.89
C ILE A 45 -7.21 -8.76 6.61
N ASN A 46 -6.71 -7.86 7.47
CA ASN A 46 -6.91 -6.42 7.32
C ASN A 46 -6.28 -5.89 6.03
N VAL A 47 -5.02 -6.27 5.76
CA VAL A 47 -4.31 -5.91 4.52
C VAL A 47 -5.04 -6.46 3.29
N SER A 48 -5.51 -7.71 3.34
CA SER A 48 -6.27 -8.31 2.24
C SER A 48 -7.57 -7.56 1.95
N LYS A 49 -8.32 -7.17 2.99
CA LYS A 49 -9.54 -6.37 2.84
C LYS A 49 -9.27 -5.00 2.22
N THR A 50 -8.21 -4.31 2.65
CA THR A 50 -7.80 -3.03 2.08
C THR A 50 -7.46 -3.17 0.60
N LEU A 51 -6.67 -4.17 0.23
CA LEU A 51 -6.32 -4.41 -1.17
C LEU A 51 -7.56 -4.79 -2.00
N ARG A 52 -8.45 -5.63 -1.44
CA ARG A 52 -9.69 -6.04 -2.08
C ARG A 52 -10.56 -4.84 -2.45
N ALA A 53 -10.79 -3.92 -1.51
CA ALA A 53 -11.57 -2.72 -1.77
C ALA A 53 -11.05 -1.86 -2.95
N VAL A 54 -9.74 -1.89 -3.22
CA VAL A 54 -9.10 -1.13 -4.31
C VAL A 54 -9.04 -1.94 -5.62
N MET A 55 -8.67 -3.21 -5.55
CA MET A 55 -8.30 -4.02 -6.72
C MET A 55 -9.40 -4.94 -7.23
N GLU A 56 -10.44 -5.20 -6.43
CA GLU A 56 -11.52 -6.12 -6.79
C GLU A 56 -12.17 -5.81 -8.15
N PRO A 57 -12.51 -4.55 -8.50
CA PRO A 57 -13.09 -4.27 -9.82
C PRO A 57 -12.17 -4.68 -10.99
N LEU A 58 -10.87 -4.48 -10.84
CA LEU A 58 -9.88 -4.85 -11.85
C LEU A 58 -9.75 -6.37 -11.97
N PHE A 59 -9.68 -7.08 -10.85
CA PHE A 59 -9.59 -8.54 -10.85
C PHE A 59 -10.87 -9.21 -11.33
N ALA A 60 -12.04 -8.67 -10.96
CA ALA A 60 -13.33 -9.13 -11.45
C ALA A 60 -13.42 -8.98 -12.97
N SER A 61 -13.02 -7.82 -13.49
CA SER A 61 -13.05 -7.56 -14.94
C SER A 61 -12.13 -8.47 -15.74
N HIS A 62 -11.02 -8.93 -15.16
CA HIS A 62 -10.02 -9.73 -15.88
C HIS A 62 -10.17 -11.23 -15.67
N PHE A 63 -10.50 -11.67 -14.45
CA PHE A 63 -10.55 -13.07 -14.06
C PHE A 63 -11.96 -13.59 -13.76
N GLY A 64 -12.95 -12.70 -13.67
CA GLY A 64 -14.32 -13.02 -13.24
C GLY A 64 -14.51 -12.98 -11.73
N GLU A 65 -15.76 -12.88 -11.29
CA GLU A 65 -16.10 -12.74 -9.87
C GLU A 65 -15.89 -14.04 -9.07
N SER A 66 -16.02 -15.19 -9.73
CA SER A 66 -16.00 -16.51 -9.07
C SER A 66 -14.68 -16.84 -8.38
N VAL A 67 -13.58 -16.16 -8.73
CA VAL A 67 -12.25 -16.43 -8.16
C VAL A 67 -11.87 -15.50 -7.00
N LEU A 68 -12.63 -14.42 -6.78
CA LEU A 68 -12.20 -13.32 -5.91
C LEU A 68 -12.07 -13.76 -4.44
N ASP A 69 -13.03 -14.53 -3.93
CA ASP A 69 -13.02 -14.97 -2.54
C ASP A 69 -11.83 -15.87 -2.23
N GLU A 70 -11.52 -16.82 -3.11
CA GLU A 70 -10.35 -17.69 -2.96
C GLU A 70 -9.04 -16.91 -3.10
N LEU A 71 -8.97 -16.00 -4.08
CA LEU A 71 -7.82 -15.14 -4.32
C LEU A 71 -7.48 -14.30 -3.09
N PHE A 72 -8.44 -13.57 -2.53
CA PHE A 72 -8.21 -12.70 -1.37
C PHE A 72 -7.99 -13.49 -0.07
N LYS A 73 -8.56 -14.69 0.05
CA LYS A 73 -8.24 -15.61 1.17
C LYS A 73 -6.79 -16.09 1.08
N LYS A 74 -6.33 -16.48 -0.12
CA LYS A 74 -4.94 -16.89 -0.34
C LYS A 74 -3.98 -15.72 -0.15
N PHE A 75 -4.35 -14.52 -0.59
CA PHE A 75 -3.59 -13.30 -0.37
C PHE A 75 -3.43 -13.00 1.13
N ALA A 76 -4.51 -13.05 1.92
CA ALA A 76 -4.45 -12.86 3.37
C ALA A 76 -3.48 -13.85 4.05
N TYR A 77 -3.52 -15.12 3.64
CA TYR A 77 -2.59 -16.14 4.13
C TYR A 77 -1.14 -15.82 3.77
N ASN A 78 -0.87 -15.41 2.53
CA ASN A 78 0.48 -15.06 2.10
C ASN A 78 1.02 -13.83 2.87
N VAL A 79 0.18 -12.81 3.10
CA VAL A 79 0.54 -11.66 3.92
C VAL A 79 0.86 -12.10 5.34
N LYS A 80 0.02 -12.95 5.95
CA LYS A 80 0.28 -13.50 7.29
C LYS A 80 1.65 -14.17 7.37
N VAL A 81 1.96 -15.07 6.44
CA VAL A 81 3.24 -15.81 6.41
C VAL A 81 4.43 -14.85 6.27
N HIS A 82 4.26 -13.79 5.48
CA HIS A 82 5.29 -12.77 5.32
C HIS A 82 5.48 -11.95 6.61
N LEU A 83 4.39 -11.55 7.25
CA LEU A 83 4.40 -10.81 8.52
C LEU A 83 4.97 -11.61 9.71
N ASP A 84 4.92 -12.94 9.65
CA ASP A 84 5.62 -13.80 10.63
C ASP A 84 7.15 -13.72 10.49
N THR A 85 7.65 -13.28 9.33
CA THR A 85 9.09 -13.20 9.03
C THR A 85 9.61 -11.78 9.20
N GLU A 86 8.88 -10.79 8.69
CA GLU A 86 9.26 -9.39 8.79
C GLU A 86 8.03 -8.47 8.81
N LYS A 87 8.15 -7.36 9.55
CA LYS A 87 7.15 -6.31 9.50
C LYS A 87 7.34 -5.44 8.26
N THR A 88 6.27 -5.25 7.52
CA THR A 88 6.27 -4.51 6.27
C THR A 88 5.55 -3.18 6.35
N LYS A 89 6.07 -2.21 5.61
CA LYS A 89 5.55 -0.84 5.54
C LYS A 89 5.34 -0.39 4.10
N TYR A 90 4.36 0.47 3.87
CA TYR A 90 4.19 1.22 2.65
C TYR A 90 5.08 2.45 2.67
N SER A 91 5.80 2.67 1.57
CA SER A 91 6.45 3.94 1.27
C SER A 91 5.44 4.93 0.69
N VAL A 92 5.21 6.04 1.37
CA VAL A 92 4.28 7.10 0.97
C VAL A 92 5.05 8.36 0.64
N ILE A 93 4.88 8.86 -0.59
CA ILE A 93 5.44 10.14 -1.02
C ILE A 93 4.34 11.21 -0.94
N THR A 94 4.61 12.29 -0.23
CA THR A 94 3.76 13.47 -0.17
C THR A 94 4.45 14.65 -0.85
N LEU A 95 3.66 15.45 -1.57
CA LEU A 95 4.13 16.56 -2.37
C LEU A 95 3.30 17.80 -2.05
N LEU A 96 3.97 18.94 -1.90
CA LEU A 96 3.34 20.25 -1.90
C LEU A 96 3.78 21.00 -3.14
N LEU A 97 2.83 21.24 -4.05
CA LEU A 97 3.07 21.89 -5.34
C LEU A 97 2.28 23.21 -5.41
N THR A 98 2.88 24.24 -5.99
CA THR A 98 2.18 25.47 -6.37
C THR A 98 2.28 25.63 -7.88
N ARG A 99 1.17 25.99 -8.52
CA ARG A 99 1.19 26.31 -9.94
C ARG A 99 2.11 27.51 -10.20
N ILE A 100 2.92 27.43 -11.25
CA ILE A 100 3.73 28.57 -11.72
C ILE A 100 2.81 29.63 -12.33
#